data_AF-A0A931II65-F1
#
_entry.id   AF-A0A931II65-F1
#
_cell.length_a   1.000
_cell.length_b   1.000
_cell.length_c   1.000
_cell.angle_alpha   90.00
_cell.angle_beta   90.00
_cell.angle_gamma   90.00
#
_symmetry.space_group_name_H-M   'P 1'
#
loop_
_entity.id
_entity.type
_entity.pdbx_description
1 polymer ?
#
loop_
_entity_poly.entity_id
_entity_poly.type
_entity_poly.pdbx_seq_one_letter_code
_entity_poly.pdbx_strand_id
1 'polypeptide(L)'
;MRVDRGLIPISIDVDSQWSRTARPHEYETEFLKAYDLASLQEYQQILSTRRLLPDGGFDLDCGAPDRRTQLSVLLETSGWSEYQYKLETMIANPGYGVSSRIMHGSGPAVSMTADRSRVTSIAVAATWTEAVNPPTIVEEILGCADQIRALRPRFTVWGDYSRYSLQDLEFQHDRHVKFLQEQASYIV
;
A
#
# COMPACT_ATOMS: atom_id res chain seq x y z
N MET A 1 8.47 13.22 -9.35
CA MET A 1 8.19 12.22 -8.29
C MET A 1 8.24 10.84 -8.92
N ARG A 2 8.70 9.83 -8.17
CA ARG A 2 8.62 8.41 -8.54
C ARG A 2 7.92 7.63 -7.43
N VAL A 3 7.19 6.59 -7.82
CA VAL A 3 6.50 5.68 -6.91
C VAL A 3 7.04 4.26 -7.06
N ASP A 4 6.87 3.44 -6.03
CA ASP A 4 7.07 1.99 -6.14
C ASP A 4 5.85 1.30 -6.78
N ARG A 5 5.91 -0.04 -6.89
CA ARG A 5 4.81 -0.87 -7.38
C ARG A 5 3.57 -0.86 -6.49
N GLY A 6 3.71 -0.42 -5.24
CA GLY A 6 2.59 -0.17 -4.35
C GLY A 6 2.00 1.24 -4.55
N LEU A 7 2.50 2.01 -5.52
CA LEU A 7 2.11 3.39 -5.75
C LEU A 7 2.38 4.27 -4.51
N ILE A 8 3.44 3.98 -3.76
CA ILE A 8 3.89 4.82 -2.64
C ILE A 8 5.14 5.61 -3.06
N PRO A 9 5.24 6.92 -2.79
CA PRO A 9 6.37 7.76 -3.20
C PRO A 9 7.73 7.24 -2.72
N ILE A 10 8.66 6.96 -3.62
CA ILE A 10 10.05 6.53 -3.32
C ILE A 10 11.08 7.63 -3.55
N SER A 11 10.78 8.61 -4.40
CA SER A 11 11.64 9.77 -4.60
C SER A 11 10.84 10.99 -5.04
N ILE A 12 11.26 12.16 -4.59
CA ILE A 12 10.67 13.44 -4.99
C ILE A 12 11.82 14.37 -5.37
N ASP A 13 11.95 14.63 -6.66
CA ASP A 13 12.89 15.61 -7.17
C ASP A 13 12.20 16.97 -7.23
N VAL A 14 12.75 17.93 -6.51
CA VAL A 14 12.24 19.29 -6.40
C VAL A 14 13.29 20.23 -6.94
N ASP A 15 12.90 21.13 -7.85
CA ASP A 15 13.83 22.15 -8.35
C ASP A 15 14.28 23.04 -7.18
N SER A 16 15.56 23.36 -7.13
CA SER A 16 16.13 24.38 -6.25
C SER A 16 15.37 25.72 -6.25
N GLN A 17 14.69 26.07 -7.35
CA GLN A 17 13.88 27.28 -7.49
C GLN A 17 12.40 27.09 -7.19
N TRP A 18 11.95 25.86 -6.93
CA TRP A 18 10.55 25.53 -6.71
C TRP A 18 9.91 26.35 -5.58
N SER A 19 10.64 26.55 -4.47
CA SER A 19 10.18 27.37 -3.34
C SER A 19 10.03 28.86 -3.67
N ARG A 20 10.57 29.33 -4.81
CA ARG A 20 10.40 30.70 -5.29
C ARG A 20 9.17 30.85 -6.20
N THR A 21 8.74 29.76 -6.84
CA THR A 21 7.64 29.77 -7.82
C THR A 21 6.32 29.28 -7.24
N ALA A 22 6.37 28.24 -6.40
CA ALA A 22 5.19 27.68 -5.74
C ALA A 22 4.87 28.46 -4.47
N ARG A 23 3.59 28.73 -4.22
CA ARG A 23 3.18 29.36 -2.96
C ARG A 23 3.01 28.30 -1.88
N PRO A 24 3.33 28.58 -0.60
CA PRO A 24 3.21 27.60 0.49
C PRO A 24 1.87 26.85 0.59
N HIS A 25 0.75 27.53 0.28
CA HIS A 25 -0.58 26.93 0.28
C HIS A 25 -0.90 26.05 -0.93
N GLU A 26 -0.06 26.10 -1.98
CA GLU A 26 -0.21 25.29 -3.20
C GLU A 26 0.59 23.99 -3.13
N TYR A 27 1.52 23.86 -2.16
CA TYR A 27 2.45 22.72 -2.06
C TYR A 27 1.72 21.38 -2.00
N GLU A 28 0.65 21.29 -1.20
CA GLU A 28 -0.19 20.07 -1.11
C GLU A 28 -0.73 19.65 -2.48
N THR A 29 -1.28 20.63 -3.21
CA THR A 29 -1.86 20.40 -4.53
C THR A 29 -0.79 20.03 -5.54
N GLU A 30 0.39 20.64 -5.48
CA GLU A 30 1.50 20.32 -6.38
C GLU A 30 2.08 18.93 -6.13
N PHE A 31 2.28 18.55 -4.85
CA PHE A 31 2.75 17.20 -4.52
C PHE A 31 1.73 16.14 -4.92
N LEU A 32 0.43 16.39 -4.71
CA LEU A 32 -0.61 15.46 -5.12
C LEU A 32 -0.70 15.34 -6.65
N LYS A 33 -0.58 16.44 -7.40
CA LYS A 33 -0.50 16.40 -8.87
C LYS A 33 0.74 15.64 -9.36
N ALA A 34 1.89 15.87 -8.73
CA ALA A 34 3.11 15.15 -9.06
C ALA A 34 2.99 13.65 -8.75
N TYR A 35 2.28 13.30 -7.68
CA TYR A 35 1.95 11.94 -7.30
C TYR A 35 1.01 11.27 -8.31
N ASP A 36 -0.07 11.93 -8.72
CA ASP A 36 -1.03 11.40 -9.68
C ASP A 36 -0.35 11.10 -11.03
N LEU A 37 0.52 12.01 -11.48
CA LEU A 37 1.31 11.82 -12.70
C LEU A 37 2.30 10.65 -12.56
N ALA A 38 3.00 10.54 -11.43
CA ALA A 38 3.92 9.43 -11.18
C ALA A 38 3.20 8.08 -11.11
N SER A 39 2.03 8.05 -10.47
CA SER A 39 1.19 6.86 -10.37
C SER A 39 0.68 6.42 -11.75
N LEU A 40 0.22 7.38 -12.57
CA LEU A 40 -0.21 7.10 -13.95
C LEU A 40 0.93 6.52 -14.80
N GLN A 41 2.14 7.07 -14.67
CA GLN A 41 3.33 6.57 -15.37
C GLN A 41 3.66 5.13 -14.96
N GLU A 42 3.64 4.81 -13.67
CA GLU A 42 3.88 3.46 -13.18
C GLU A 42 2.80 2.48 -13.68
N TYR A 43 1.52 2.89 -13.65
CA TYR A 43 0.42 2.10 -14.24
C TYR A 43 0.66 1.81 -15.72
N GLN A 44 1.05 2.81 -16.51
CA GLN A 44 1.35 2.63 -17.93
C GLN A 44 2.55 1.69 -18.15
N GLN A 45 3.56 1.77 -17.29
CA GLN A 45 4.71 0.87 -17.33
C GLN A 45 4.34 -0.59 -17.02
N ILE A 46 3.49 -0.81 -16.02
CA ILE A 46 2.98 -2.15 -15.69
C ILE A 46 2.15 -2.73 -16.84
N LEU A 47 1.26 -1.91 -17.43
CA LEU A 47 0.44 -2.32 -18.57
C LEU A 47 1.27 -2.65 -19.80
N SER A 48 2.28 -1.83 -20.11
CA SER A 48 3.12 -2.00 -21.30
C SER A 48 4.06 -3.20 -21.21
N THR A 49 4.51 -3.56 -20.00
CA THR A 49 5.40 -4.70 -19.78
C THR A 49 4.71 -6.07 -19.82
N ARG A 50 3.37 -6.13 -20.03
CA ARG A 50 2.56 -7.37 -20.06
C ARG A 50 2.92 -8.34 -18.94
N ARG A 51 3.27 -7.84 -17.76
CA ARG A 51 3.29 -8.65 -16.52
C ARG A 51 1.86 -8.83 -16.03
N LEU A 52 1.02 -9.38 -16.91
CA LEU A 52 -0.22 -10.00 -16.48
C LEU A 52 0.23 -11.21 -15.67
N LEU A 53 -0.15 -11.24 -14.40
CA LEU A 53 -0.06 -12.46 -13.63
C LEU A 53 -0.88 -13.53 -14.38
N PRO A 54 -0.55 -14.83 -14.24
CA PRO A 54 -1.24 -15.91 -14.93
C PRO A 54 -2.77 -15.93 -14.73
N ASP A 55 -3.28 -15.24 -13.71
CA ASP A 55 -4.69 -15.07 -13.37
C ASP A 55 -5.33 -13.78 -13.94
N GLY A 56 -4.60 -13.00 -14.75
CA GLY A 56 -5.07 -11.72 -15.30
C GLY A 56 -4.98 -10.55 -14.32
N GLY A 57 -4.37 -10.74 -13.15
CA GLY A 57 -4.08 -9.69 -12.18
C GLY A 57 -2.91 -8.79 -12.60
N PHE A 58 -2.82 -7.62 -11.96
CA PHE A 58 -1.66 -6.73 -12.07
C PHE A 58 -0.64 -7.07 -10.97
N ASP A 59 0.65 -7.11 -11.32
CA ASP A 59 1.79 -7.19 -10.38
C ASP A 59 1.97 -5.84 -9.65
N LEU A 60 0.93 -5.42 -8.92
CA LEU A 60 0.94 -4.27 -8.03
C LEU A 60 1.17 -4.76 -6.61
N ASP A 61 2.15 -4.18 -5.93
CA ASP A 61 2.36 -4.39 -4.49
C ASP A 61 1.39 -3.46 -3.70
N CYS A 62 0.14 -3.40 -4.14
CA CYS A 62 -0.92 -2.61 -3.52
C CYS A 62 -1.43 -3.27 -2.24
N GLY A 63 -0.59 -4.04 -1.54
CA GLY A 63 -0.97 -4.84 -0.39
C GLY A 63 -2.03 -5.90 -0.67
N ALA A 64 -2.57 -6.04 -1.89
CA ALA A 64 -3.50 -7.09 -2.29
C ALA A 64 -2.72 -8.29 -2.85
N PRO A 65 -2.74 -9.45 -2.18
CA PRO A 65 -2.06 -10.63 -2.68
C PRO A 65 -2.73 -11.15 -3.96
N ASP A 66 -1.96 -11.71 -4.89
CA ASP A 66 -2.50 -12.40 -6.07
C ASP A 66 -3.32 -13.63 -5.66
N ARG A 67 -4.10 -14.21 -6.59
CA ARG A 67 -5.01 -15.31 -6.26
C ARG A 67 -4.27 -16.51 -5.67
N ARG A 68 -3.07 -16.79 -6.18
CA ARG A 68 -2.23 -17.88 -5.70
C ARG A 68 -1.77 -17.65 -4.26
N THR A 69 -1.29 -16.46 -3.95
CA THR A 69 -0.84 -16.04 -2.61
C THR A 69 -2.00 -16.04 -1.64
N GLN A 70 -3.19 -15.55 -2.05
CA GLN A 70 -4.42 -15.65 -1.27
C GLN A 70 -4.68 -17.10 -0.85
N LEU A 71 -4.78 -18.01 -1.83
CA LEU A 71 -5.06 -19.42 -1.57
C LEU A 71 -3.99 -20.05 -0.68
N SER A 72 -2.72 -19.77 -0.94
CA SER A 72 -1.60 -20.32 -0.17
C SER A 72 -1.64 -19.84 1.29
N VAL A 73 -1.82 -18.54 1.53
CA VAL A 73 -1.91 -17.99 2.90
C VAL A 73 -3.14 -18.51 3.65
N LEU A 74 -4.27 -18.67 2.96
CA LEU A 74 -5.49 -19.21 3.57
C LEU A 74 -5.36 -20.71 3.88
N LEU A 75 -4.67 -21.48 3.03
CA LEU A 75 -4.37 -22.90 3.27
C LEU A 75 -3.45 -23.13 4.48
N GLU A 76 -2.64 -22.13 4.87
CA GLU A 76 -1.77 -22.21 6.05
C GLU A 76 -2.50 -21.93 7.38
N THR A 77 -3.77 -21.57 7.34
CA THR A 77 -4.55 -21.27 8.56
C THR A 77 -4.88 -22.53 9.33
N SER A 78 -4.80 -22.45 10.65
CA SER A 78 -4.98 -23.58 11.56
C SER A 78 -6.39 -23.67 12.16
N GLY A 79 -7.18 -22.59 12.08
CA GLY A 79 -8.51 -22.52 12.68
C GLY A 79 -9.43 -21.55 11.94
N TRP A 80 -10.74 -21.70 12.15
CA TRP A 80 -11.76 -20.90 11.46
C TRP A 80 -11.62 -19.39 11.74
N SER A 81 -11.35 -18.99 12.98
CA SER A 81 -11.16 -17.57 13.33
C SER A 81 -9.92 -16.96 12.67
N GLU A 82 -8.81 -17.71 12.58
CA GLU A 82 -7.61 -17.27 11.88
C GLU A 82 -7.88 -17.11 10.38
N TYR A 83 -8.60 -18.08 9.79
CA TYR A 83 -9.04 -18.02 8.40
C TYR A 83 -9.88 -16.78 8.11
N GLN A 84 -10.90 -16.52 8.93
CA GLN A 84 -11.76 -15.35 8.77
C GLN A 84 -10.97 -14.05 8.90
N TYR A 85 -10.12 -13.93 9.92
CA TYR A 85 -9.28 -12.75 10.12
C TYR A 85 -8.35 -12.48 8.93
N LYS A 86 -7.68 -13.51 8.39
CA LYS A 86 -6.82 -13.34 7.20
C LYS A 86 -7.64 -12.97 5.97
N LEU A 87 -8.79 -13.61 5.74
CA LEU A 87 -9.68 -13.31 4.62
C LEU A 87 -10.22 -11.89 4.69
N GLU A 88 -10.67 -11.44 5.86
CA GLU A 88 -11.12 -10.07 6.10
C GLU A 88 -9.99 -9.07 5.83
N THR A 89 -8.78 -9.35 6.30
CA THR A 89 -7.61 -8.50 6.03
C THR A 89 -7.26 -8.47 4.54
N MET A 90 -7.48 -9.55 3.80
CA MET A 90 -7.27 -9.60 2.34
C MET A 90 -8.29 -8.77 1.55
N ILE A 91 -9.52 -8.63 2.05
CA ILE A 91 -10.60 -7.92 1.36
C ILE A 91 -10.73 -6.47 1.85
N ALA A 92 -10.37 -6.21 3.10
CA ALA A 92 -10.47 -4.89 3.70
C ALA A 92 -9.65 -3.86 2.91
N ASN A 93 -10.22 -2.67 2.76
CA ASN A 93 -9.54 -1.50 2.25
C ASN A 93 -9.47 -0.43 3.36
N PRO A 94 -8.66 -0.66 4.42
CA PRO A 94 -8.55 0.31 5.49
C PRO A 94 -7.85 1.57 4.97
N GLY A 95 -8.32 2.73 5.45
CA GLY A 95 -7.58 3.97 5.30
C GLY A 95 -6.40 3.99 6.27
N TYR A 96 -5.22 4.31 5.77
CA TYR A 96 -4.00 4.53 6.52
C TYR A 96 -3.78 6.04 6.68
N GLY A 97 -3.68 6.52 7.91
CA GLY A 97 -3.30 7.90 8.22
C GLY A 97 -1.99 7.93 8.98
N VAL A 98 -1.03 8.70 8.50
CA VAL A 98 0.29 8.87 9.13
C VAL A 98 0.64 10.35 9.23
N SER A 99 1.59 10.66 10.11
CA SER A 99 2.04 12.04 10.35
C SER A 99 3.54 12.07 10.57
N SER A 100 4.14 13.22 10.24
CA SER A 100 5.54 13.52 10.52
C SER A 100 5.79 13.53 12.03
N ARG A 101 7.05 13.29 12.41
CA ARG A 101 7.48 13.48 13.81
C ARG A 101 7.63 14.95 14.16
N ILE A 102 7.86 15.79 13.14
CA ILE A 102 7.96 17.24 13.30
C ILE A 102 6.56 17.81 13.54
N MET A 103 6.43 18.54 14.65
CA MET A 103 5.22 19.30 15.00
C MET A 103 5.45 20.78 14.67
N HIS A 104 4.42 21.44 14.14
CA HIS A 104 4.43 22.88 13.87
C HIS A 104 3.06 23.49 14.20
N GLY A 105 3.05 24.49 15.10
CA GLY A 105 1.81 25.03 15.64
C GLY A 105 1.06 23.97 16.45
N SER A 106 -0.19 23.69 16.09
CA SER A 106 -1.06 22.72 16.78
C SER A 106 -1.08 21.33 16.14
N GLY A 107 -0.35 21.10 15.04
CA GLY A 107 -0.43 19.86 14.26
C GLY A 107 0.92 19.38 13.72
N PRO A 108 0.93 18.22 13.05
CA PRO A 108 2.12 17.72 12.37
C PRO A 108 2.47 18.61 11.16
N ALA A 109 3.76 18.75 10.88
CA ALA A 109 4.27 19.50 9.74
C ALA A 109 3.87 18.87 8.40
N VAL A 110 3.84 17.53 8.32
CA VAL A 110 3.37 16.76 7.18
C VAL A 110 2.42 15.68 7.66
N SER A 111 1.33 15.45 6.94
CA SER A 111 0.49 14.28 7.14
C SER A 111 0.11 13.68 5.80
N MET A 112 -0.09 12.37 5.77
CA MET A 112 -0.42 11.66 4.55
C MET A 112 -1.49 10.62 4.86
N THR A 113 -2.47 10.53 3.96
CA THR A 113 -3.44 9.44 3.98
C THR A 113 -3.29 8.59 2.73
N ALA A 114 -3.50 7.31 2.88
CA ALA A 114 -3.54 6.36 1.78
C ALA A 114 -4.63 5.33 2.03
N ASP A 115 -5.03 4.67 0.95
CA ASP A 115 -5.72 3.40 1.03
C ASP A 115 -4.77 2.27 0.58
N ARG A 116 -5.33 1.08 0.43
CA ARG A 116 -4.59 -0.10 -0.02
C ARG A 116 -3.98 0.10 -1.41
N SER A 117 -4.67 0.82 -2.28
CA SER A 117 -4.26 1.03 -3.67
C SER A 117 -3.30 2.19 -3.87
N ARG A 118 -3.48 3.31 -3.16
CA ARG A 118 -2.76 4.56 -3.45
C ARG A 118 -2.76 5.55 -2.28
N VAL A 119 -1.93 6.57 -2.37
CA VAL A 119 -2.01 7.78 -1.54
C VAL A 119 -3.25 8.59 -1.93
N THR A 120 -4.03 9.02 -0.95
CA THR A 120 -5.28 9.76 -1.13
C THR A 120 -5.15 11.24 -0.77
N SER A 121 -4.23 11.59 0.14
CA SER A 121 -3.93 12.98 0.45
C SER A 121 -2.50 13.16 0.95
N ILE A 122 -1.90 14.31 0.64
CA ILE A 122 -0.63 14.77 1.20
C ILE A 122 -0.89 16.19 1.70
N ALA A 123 -0.78 16.40 3.01
CA ALA A 123 -0.97 17.69 3.65
C ALA A 123 0.36 18.18 4.26
N VAL A 124 0.64 19.47 4.10
CA VAL A 124 1.89 20.11 4.49
C VAL A 124 1.57 21.47 5.11
N ALA A 125 1.99 21.69 6.35
CA ALA A 125 1.72 22.92 7.06
C ALA A 125 2.41 24.12 6.37
N ALA A 126 1.63 25.02 5.76
CA ALA A 126 2.15 26.14 4.97
C ALA A 126 3.11 27.05 5.75
N THR A 127 2.85 27.33 7.03
CA THR A 127 3.73 28.17 7.86
C THR A 127 5.04 27.48 8.21
N TRP A 128 5.07 26.15 8.20
CA TRP A 128 6.29 25.39 8.40
C TRP A 128 7.20 25.48 7.18
N THR A 129 6.62 25.41 5.98
CA THR A 129 7.39 25.38 4.71
C THR A 129 8.10 26.69 4.42
N GLU A 130 7.63 27.81 4.97
CA GLU A 130 8.33 29.09 4.92
C GLU A 130 9.65 29.10 5.72
N ALA A 131 9.77 28.22 6.71
CA ALA A 131 10.91 28.17 7.63
C ALA A 131 11.91 27.03 7.34
N VAL A 132 11.63 26.16 6.37
CA VAL A 132 12.46 24.98 6.07
C VAL A 132 12.86 24.89 4.60
N ASN A 133 13.97 24.21 4.34
CA ASN A 133 14.43 24.00 2.97
C ASN A 133 13.59 22.89 2.29
N PRO A 134 13.37 22.97 0.96
CA PRO A 134 12.60 21.96 0.22
C PRO A 134 13.03 20.50 0.43
N PRO A 135 14.34 20.15 0.55
CA PRO A 135 14.75 18.78 0.83
C PRO A 135 14.19 18.23 2.15
N THR A 136 14.06 19.07 3.19
CA THR A 136 13.48 18.66 4.47
C THR A 136 11.99 18.33 4.34
N ILE A 137 11.26 19.07 3.50
CA ILE A 137 9.84 18.76 3.20
C ILE A 137 9.75 17.40 2.51
N VAL A 138 10.63 17.16 1.53
CA VAL A 138 10.70 15.88 0.80
C VAL A 138 11.00 14.72 1.75
N GLU A 139 11.99 14.88 2.64
CA GLU A 139 12.35 13.85 3.62
C GLU A 139 11.16 13.49 4.53
N GLU A 140 10.39 14.46 5.00
CA GLU A 140 9.21 14.19 5.84
C GLU A 140 8.09 13.50 5.05
N ILE A 141 7.85 13.87 3.79
CA ILE A 141 6.88 13.17 2.93
C ILE A 141 7.30 11.72 2.70
N LEU A 142 8.58 11.48 2.40
CA LEU A 142 9.12 10.13 2.21
C LEU A 142 9.11 9.32 3.52
N GLY A 143 9.34 9.96 4.66
CA GLY A 143 9.20 9.35 5.97
C GLY A 143 7.75 8.94 6.29
N CYS A 144 6.76 9.74 5.89
CA CYS A 144 5.35 9.33 5.92
C CYS A 144 5.10 8.15 4.95
N ALA A 145 5.75 8.15 3.78
CA ALA A 145 5.60 7.10 2.78
C ALA A 145 6.07 5.74 3.33
N ASP A 146 7.20 5.72 4.02
CA ASP A 146 7.72 4.53 4.70
C ASP A 146 6.77 4.02 5.79
N GLN A 147 6.14 4.92 6.55
CA GLN A 147 5.14 4.51 7.55
C GLN A 147 3.92 3.86 6.89
N ILE A 148 3.42 4.39 5.77
CA ILE A 148 2.31 3.77 5.02
C ILE A 148 2.73 2.39 4.50
N ARG A 149 3.94 2.23 3.96
CA ARG A 149 4.45 0.91 3.53
C ARG A 149 4.48 -0.09 4.68
N ALA A 150 4.82 0.35 5.88
CA ALA A 150 4.87 -0.50 7.07
C ALA A 150 3.47 -0.88 7.59
N LEU A 151 2.47 -0.01 7.42
CA LEU A 151 1.08 -0.27 7.82
C LEU A 151 0.32 -1.20 6.86
N ARG A 152 0.74 -1.27 5.59
CA ARG A 152 0.10 -2.15 4.62
C ARG A 152 0.31 -3.62 4.98
N PRO A 153 -0.75 -4.45 4.91
CA PRO A 153 -0.65 -5.86 5.24
C PRO A 153 0.28 -6.56 4.25
N ARG A 154 1.16 -7.40 4.78
CA ARG A 154 2.05 -8.27 4.00
C ARG A 154 1.59 -9.71 4.15
N PHE A 155 1.33 -10.35 3.02
CA PHE A 155 0.88 -11.73 2.97
C PHE A 155 2.07 -12.61 2.58
N THR A 156 2.71 -13.20 3.60
CA THR A 156 3.85 -14.10 3.39
C THR A 156 3.35 -15.54 3.42
N VAL A 157 3.77 -16.30 2.41
CA VAL A 157 3.54 -17.74 2.31
C VAL A 157 4.79 -18.45 2.81
N TRP A 158 4.63 -19.37 3.75
CA TRP A 158 5.73 -20.14 4.34
C TRP A 158 5.94 -21.49 3.67
N GLY A 159 4.86 -22.11 3.19
CA GLY A 159 4.89 -23.39 2.50
C GLY A 159 5.38 -23.27 1.05
N ASP A 160 5.98 -24.34 0.54
CA ASP A 160 6.26 -24.44 -0.90
C ASP A 160 5.01 -24.92 -1.65
N TYR A 161 4.33 -23.96 -2.27
CA TYR A 161 3.18 -24.24 -3.12
C TYR A 161 3.53 -24.31 -4.61
N SER A 162 4.78 -24.07 -5.01
CA SER A 162 5.22 -23.94 -6.41
C SER A 162 4.76 -25.09 -7.33
N ARG A 163 4.69 -26.32 -6.78
CA ARG A 163 4.26 -27.53 -7.47
C ARG A 163 2.76 -27.64 -7.76
N TYR A 164 1.91 -26.85 -7.10
CA TYR A 164 0.46 -26.92 -7.28
C TYR A 164 0.00 -25.96 -8.39
N SER A 165 -0.87 -26.44 -9.27
CA SER A 165 -1.60 -25.56 -10.19
C SER A 165 -2.58 -24.68 -9.42
N LEU A 166 -3.10 -23.63 -10.04
CA LEU A 166 -4.12 -22.79 -9.40
C LEU A 166 -5.38 -23.60 -9.07
N GLN A 167 -5.80 -24.49 -9.98
CA GLN A 167 -6.94 -25.38 -9.75
C GLN A 167 -6.72 -26.35 -8.59
N ASP A 168 -5.50 -26.88 -8.44
CA ASP A 168 -5.16 -27.72 -7.29
C ASP A 168 -5.26 -26.93 -5.98
N LEU A 169 -4.77 -25.69 -5.96
CA LEU A 169 -4.87 -24.84 -4.79
C LEU A 169 -6.32 -24.52 -4.42
N GLU A 170 -7.17 -24.23 -5.41
CA GLU A 170 -8.61 -24.02 -5.19
C GLU A 170 -9.29 -25.27 -4.65
N PHE A 171 -9.00 -26.42 -5.22
CA PHE A 171 -9.52 -27.70 -4.73
C PHE A 171 -9.09 -27.99 -3.29
N GLN A 172 -7.81 -27.78 -2.95
CA GLN A 172 -7.35 -27.95 -1.57
C GLN A 172 -7.98 -26.93 -0.63
N HIS A 173 -8.14 -25.68 -1.08
CA HIS A 173 -8.76 -24.62 -0.31
C HIS A 173 -10.20 -24.95 0.07
N ASP A 174 -11.00 -25.45 -0.88
CA ASP A 174 -12.38 -25.86 -0.63
C ASP A 174 -12.49 -27.00 0.40
N ARG A 175 -11.54 -27.94 0.40
CA ARG A 175 -11.48 -29.00 1.42
C ARG A 175 -11.07 -28.45 2.78
N HIS A 176 -10.11 -27.53 2.79
CA HIS A 176 -9.61 -26.89 4.01
C HIS A 176 -10.71 -26.10 4.71
N VAL A 177 -11.47 -25.30 3.96
CA VAL A 177 -12.61 -24.52 4.49
C VAL A 177 -13.63 -25.43 5.17
N LYS A 178 -14.02 -26.54 4.54
CA LYS A 178 -14.96 -27.51 5.13
C LYS A 178 -14.41 -28.10 6.42
N PHE A 179 -13.15 -28.51 6.42
CA PHE A 179 -12.48 -29.04 7.61
C PHE A 179 -12.47 -28.04 8.77
N LEU A 180 -12.12 -26.77 8.52
CA LEU A 180 -12.11 -25.73 9.55
C LEU A 180 -13.51 -25.44 10.12
N GLN A 181 -14.54 -25.44 9.26
CA GLN A 181 -15.93 -25.23 9.68
C GLN A 181 -16.45 -26.39 10.55
N GLU A 182 -16.13 -27.63 10.16
CA GLU A 182 -16.46 -28.81 10.95
C GLU A 182 -15.80 -28.74 12.33
N GLN A 183 -14.49 -28.44 12.40
CA GLN A 183 -13.78 -28.29 13.68
C GLN A 183 -14.37 -27.20 14.57
N ALA A 184 -14.71 -26.04 14.01
CA ALA A 184 -15.33 -24.95 14.78
C ALA A 184 -16.71 -25.33 15.34
N SER A 185 -17.45 -26.18 14.62
CA SER A 185 -18.79 -26.63 15.05
C SER A 185 -18.76 -27.61 16.22
N TYR A 186 -17.62 -28.26 16.49
CA TYR A 186 -17.45 -29.18 17.63
C TYR A 186 -17.01 -28.49 18.93
N ILE A 187 -16.72 -27.19 18.89
CA ILE A 187 -16.20 -26.41 20.04
C ILE A 187 -17.31 -25.56 20.71
N VAL A 188 -18.54 -25.59 20.16
CA VAL A 188 -19.75 -24.95 20.70
C VAL A 188 -20.62 -25.97 21.42
#